data_AF-A0A377Y8L8-F1
#
_entry.id   AF-A0A377Y8L8-F1
#
_cell.length_a   1.000
_cell.length_b   1.000
_cell.length_c   1.000
_cell.angle_alpha   90.00
_cell.angle_beta   90.00
_cell.angle_gamma   90.00
#
_symmetry.space_group_name_H-M   'P 1'
#
loop_
_entity.id
_entity.type
_entity.pdbx_description
1 polymer ?
#
loop_
_entity_poly.entity_id
_entity_poly.type
_entity_poly.pdbx_seq_one_letter_code
_entity_poly.pdbx_strand_id
1 'polypeptide(L)' 'MTPSSLLNIRVPHAQVRAGGLSGGNQQKLLISRWVAIGPRILILDEPTRGVDVGAKAKFTAS' A
#
# COMPACT_ATOMS: atom_id res chain seq x y z
N MET A 1 9.48 -9.50 13.82
CA MET A 1 8.71 -8.40 13.18
C MET A 1 8.23 -8.87 11.83
N THR A 2 6.95 -8.72 11.51
CA THR A 2 6.44 -9.05 10.17
C THR A 2 6.73 -7.89 9.20
N PRO A 3 6.93 -8.14 7.90
CA PRO A 3 7.15 -7.08 6.90
C PRO A 3 6.03 -6.03 6.87
N SER A 4 4.81 -6.41 7.26
CA SER A 4 3.68 -5.50 7.39
C SER A 4 3.86 -4.40 8.46
N SER A 5 4.62 -4.66 9.53
CA SER A 5 4.89 -3.66 10.57
C SER A 5 5.92 -2.63 10.12
N LEU A 6 6.80 -2.97 9.16
CA LEU A 6 7.84 -2.07 8.63
C LEU A 6 7.26 -0.96 7.75
N LEU A 7 6.15 -1.23 7.05
CA LEU A 7 5.53 -0.28 6.12
C LEU A 7 4.31 0.45 6.68
N ASN A 8 3.99 0.24 7.97
CA ASN A 8 2.85 0.83 8.65
C ASN A 8 1.55 0.71 7.81
N ILE A 9 1.24 -0.52 7.40
CA ILE A 9 0.00 -0.86 6.69
C ILE A 9 -1.13 -0.79 7.71
N ARG A 10 -2.08 0.12 7.52
CA ARG A 10 -3.23 0.30 8.39
C ARG A 10 -4.41 -0.47 7.83
N VAL A 11 -4.82 -1.51 8.54
CA VAL A 11 -5.99 -2.33 8.22
C VAL A 11 -6.88 -2.43 9.46
N PRO A 12 -8.22 -2.39 9.33
CA PRO A 12 -9.11 -2.54 10.48
C PRO A 12 -9.05 -3.94 11.10
N HIS A 13 -8.76 -4.98 10.30
CA HIS A 13 -8.46 -6.34 10.76
C HIS A 13 -7.69 -7.14 9.69
N ALA A 14 -7.12 -8.29 10.06
CA ALA A 14 -6.28 -9.09 9.15
C ALA A 14 -7.01 -9.67 7.92
N GLN A 15 -8.33 -9.92 8.03
CA GLN A 15 -9.13 -10.54 6.97
C GLN A 15 -9.65 -9.56 5.89
N VAL A 16 -9.22 -8.30 5.89
CA VAL A 16 -9.64 -7.34 4.87
C VAL A 16 -9.08 -7.75 3.51
N ARG A 17 -9.93 -7.80 2.49
CA ARG A 17 -9.49 -8.01 1.11
C ARG A 17 -8.58 -6.86 0.66
N ALA A 18 -7.47 -7.16 -0.01
CA ALA A 18 -6.51 -6.17 -0.48
C ALA A 18 -7.16 -5.02 -1.28
N GLY A 19 -8.11 -5.33 -2.17
CA GLY A 19 -8.84 -4.33 -2.95
C GLY A 19 -9.73 -3.38 -2.14
N GLY A 20 -10.03 -3.70 -0.88
CA GLY A 20 -10.78 -2.83 0.04
C GLY A 20 -9.90 -1.84 0.82
N LEU A 21 -8.57 -1.86 0.64
CA LEU A 21 -7.67 -0.92 1.29
C LEU A 21 -7.58 0.41 0.51
N SER A 22 -7.18 1.50 1.16
CA SER A 22 -6.82 2.73 0.45
C SER A 22 -5.64 2.49 -0.50
N GLY A 23 -5.53 3.23 -1.60
CA GLY A 23 -4.44 3.06 -2.58
C GLY A 23 -3.04 3.06 -1.94
N GLY A 24 -2.80 3.93 -0.96
CA GLY A 24 -1.54 3.94 -0.21
C GLY A 24 -1.31 2.68 0.63
N ASN A 25 -2.35 2.11 1.26
CA ASN A 25 -2.23 0.84 1.99
C ASN A 25 -2.11 -0.36 1.04
N GLN A 26 -2.75 -0.32 -0.14
CA GLN A 26 -2.58 -1.34 -1.17
C GLN A 26 -1.14 -1.39 -1.67
N GLN A 27 -0.55 -0.23 -1.96
CA GLN A 27 0.84 -0.14 -2.41
C GLN A 27 1.80 -0.67 -1.34
N LYS A 28 1.63 -0.24 -0.07
CA LYS A 28 2.44 -0.76 1.05
C LYS A 28 2.28 -2.27 1.21
N LEU A 29 1.07 -2.80 1.06
CA LEU A 29 0.83 -4.25 1.10
C LEU A 29 1.60 -4.97 -0.01
N LEU A 30 1.55 -4.46 -1.25
CA LEU A 30 2.28 -5.03 -2.38
C LEU A 30 3.79 -5.03 -2.13
N ILE A 31 4.36 -3.90 -1.68
CA ILE A 31 5.79 -3.79 -1.37
C ILE A 31 6.17 -4.73 -0.22
N SER A 32 5.32 -4.85 0.81
CA SER A 32 5.60 -5.74 1.96
C SER A 32 5.77 -7.20 1.54
N ARG A 33 5.07 -7.66 0.50
CA ARG A 33 5.20 -9.02 -0.04
C ARG A 33 6.58 -9.26 -0.65
N TRP A 34 7.13 -8.26 -1.34
CA TRP A 34 8.47 -8.36 -1.93
C TRP A 34 9.58 -8.19 -0.89
N VAL A 35 9.38 -7.36 0.14
CA VAL A 35 10.31 -7.26 1.27
C VAL A 35 10.32 -8.57 2.08
N ALA A 36 9.17 -9.24 2.20
CA ALA A 36 9.02 -10.47 2.99
C ALA A 36 9.94 -11.62 2.54
N ILE A 37 10.29 -11.67 1.26
CA ILE A 37 11.17 -12.71 0.71
C ILE A 37 12.67 -12.40 0.91
N GLY A 38 13.00 -11.30 1.59
CA GLY A 38 14.38 -10.92 1.93
C GLY A 38 15.31 -10.71 0.73
N PRO A 39 14.92 -9.95 -0.30
CA PRO A 39 15.74 -9.77 -1.50
C PRO A 39 17.01 -8.96 -1.17
N ARG A 40 18.14 -9.31 -1.79
CA ARG A 40 19.36 -8.49 -1.71
C ARG A 40 19.22 -7.15 -2.41
N ILE A 41 18.43 -7.11 -3.49
CA ILE A 41 18.15 -5.92 -4.29
C ILE A 41 16.66 -5.95 -4.66
N LEU A 42 15.96 -4.84 -4.44
CA LEU A 42 14.59 -4.61 -4.87
C LEU A 42 14.55 -3.32 -5.69
N ILE A 43 14.20 -3.41 -6.97
CA ILE A 43 14.03 -2.25 -7.86
C ILE A 43 12.54 -1.98 -8.00
N LEU A 44 12.14 -0.74 -7.76
CA LEU A 44 10.77 -0.27 -7.88
C LEU A 44 10.77 0.88 -8.89
N ASP A 45 9.98 0.74 -9.95
CA ASP A 45 9.76 1.82 -10.91
C ASP A 45 8.45 2.54 -10.58
N GLU A 46 8.52 3.85 -10.40
CA GLU A 46 7.37 4.72 -10.12
C GLU A 46 6.36 4.15 -9.09
N PRO A 47 6.79 3.65 -7.91
CA PRO A 47 5.94 2.83 -7.05
C PRO A 47 4.70 3.56 -6.52
N THR A 48 4.70 4.90 -6.52
CA THR A 48 3.64 5.77 -5.97
C THR A 48 2.64 6.30 -6.99
N ARG A 49 2.82 6.01 -8.29
CA ARG A 49 2.08 6.66 -9.40
C ARG A 49 0.56 6.47 -9.39
N GLY A 50 0.04 5.49 -8.65
CA GLY A 50 -1.40 5.20 -8.52
C GLY A 50 -2.10 5.80 -7.29
N VAL A 51 -1.37 6.31 -6.29
CA VAL A 51 -1.97 6.84 -5.06
C VAL A 51 -2.53 8.26 -5.24
N ASP A 52 -1.90 9.06 -6.08
CA ASP A 52 -2.28 10.46 -6.32
C ASP A 52 -3.58 10.64 -7.11
N VAL A 53 -3.99 9.61 -7.86
CA VAL A 53 -5.24 9.64 -8.65
C VAL A 53 -6.46 9.51 -7.74
N GLY A 54 -6.37 8.74 -6.64
CA GLY A 54 -7.45 8.56 -5.67
C GLY A 54 -7.61 9.72 -4.68
N ALA A 55 -6.55 10.51 -4.45
CA ALA A 55 -6.57 11.63 -3.51
C ALA A 55 -7.29 12.89 -4.05
N LYS A 56 -7.56 12.96 -5.37
CA LYS A 56 -8.16 14.15 -6.01
C LYS A 56 -9.69 14.12 -6.15
N ALA A 57 -10.38 13.06 -5.74
CA ALA A 57 -11.84 12.95 -5.85
C ALA A 57 -12.60 13.45 -4.59
N LYS A 58 -12.18 14.59 -4.01
CA LYS A 58 -12.96 15.31 -3.00
C LYS A 58 -13.07 16.80 -3.36
N PHE A 59 -13.80 17.08 -4.43
CA PHE A 59 -14.48 18.36 -4.61
C PHE A 59 -15.91 18.07 -5.06
N THR A 60 -16.81 17.88 -4.11
CA THR A 60 -18.23 18.13 -4.32
C THR A 60 -18.56 19.31 -3.42
N ALA A 61 -18.81 20.45 -4.07
CA ALA A 61 -19.36 21.63 -3.44
C ALA A 61 -20.70 21.27 -2.80
N SER A 62 -20.86 21.70 -1.55
CA SER A 62 -22.15 22.04 -0.96
C SER A 62 -22.05 23.45 -0.44
#